data_AF-A0A6B3FY46-F1
#
_entry.id   AF-A0A6B3FY46-F1
#
_cell.length_a   1.000
_cell.length_b   1.000
_cell.length_c   1.000
_cell.angle_alpha   90.00
_cell.angle_beta   90.00
_cell.angle_gamma   90.00
#
_symmetry.space_group_name_H-M   'P 1'
#
loop_
_entity.id
_entity.type
_entity.pdbx_description
1 polymer ?
#
loop_
_entity_poly.entity_id
_entity_poly.type
_entity_poly.pdbx_seq_one_letter_code
_entity_poly.pdbx_strand_id
1 'polypeptide(L)'
;MAAKIDIDGYVQGVLDGKRAFVARAITLVESTRAEHRVLAQQLLSRLLPHAGAARRIGISGVPGVGKSTFIDALGTMLTGLGHRVAVLAVDPSSSRTGGSILGDKTRMERLAVDPAAFVRPSPTAGTLGGVAKAT
;
A
#
# COMPACT_ATOMS: atom_id res chain seq x y z
N MET A 1 5.84 25.79 -8.86
CA MET A 1 6.47 25.62 -7.54
C MET A 1 5.84 24.39 -6.90
N ALA A 2 6.60 23.33 -6.59
CA ALA A 2 6.03 22.17 -5.93
C ALA A 2 5.56 22.58 -4.52
N ALA A 3 4.34 22.22 -4.13
CA ALA A 3 3.84 22.50 -2.80
C ALA A 3 4.79 21.90 -1.75
N LYS A 4 5.16 22.70 -0.74
CA LYS A 4 6.00 22.25 0.37
C LYS A 4 5.33 21.06 1.06
N ILE A 5 6.05 19.95 1.23
CA ILE A 5 5.56 18.79 1.97
C ILE A 5 5.50 19.16 3.44
N ASP A 6 4.29 19.22 3.99
CA ASP A 6 4.03 19.42 5.41
C ASP A 6 3.96 18.06 6.12
N ILE A 7 4.99 17.74 6.90
CA ILE A 7 5.08 16.45 7.61
C ILE A 7 4.01 16.34 8.69
N ASP A 8 3.68 17.42 9.39
CA ASP A 8 2.68 17.39 10.47
C ASP A 8 1.30 17.09 9.89
N GLY A 9 0.93 17.77 8.81
CA GLY A 9 -0.29 17.49 8.06
C GLY A 9 -0.34 16.06 7.52
N TYR A 10 0.79 15.51 7.06
CA TYR A 10 0.87 14.12 6.61
C TYR A 10 0.65 13.13 7.76
N VAL A 11 1.31 13.33 8.90
CA VAL A 11 1.15 12.48 10.09
C VAL A 11 -0.31 12.47 10.53
N GLN A 12 -0.91 13.66 10.73
CA GLN A 12 -2.30 13.77 11.18
C GLN A 12 -3.24 13.12 10.15
N GLY A 13 -3.03 13.38 8.86
CA GLY A 13 -3.88 12.81 7.81
C GLY A 13 -3.82 11.28 7.75
N VAL A 14 -2.66 10.67 8.02
CA VAL A 14 -2.52 9.21 8.09
C VAL A 14 -3.21 8.65 9.35
N LEU A 15 -3.03 9.29 10.51
CA LEU A 15 -3.65 8.86 11.76
C LEU A 15 -5.19 8.97 11.72
N ASP A 16 -5.71 10.01 11.05
CA ASP A 16 -7.13 10.19 10.77
C ASP A 16 -7.68 9.16 9.76
N GLY A 17 -6.82 8.34 9.15
CA GLY A 17 -7.22 7.38 8.12
C GLY A 17 -7.65 8.01 6.80
N LYS A 18 -7.24 9.26 6.51
CA LYS A 18 -7.60 9.95 5.26
C LYS A 18 -6.87 9.28 4.09
N ARG A 19 -7.62 8.57 3.23
CA ARG A 19 -7.10 7.79 2.09
C ARG A 19 -6.10 8.56 1.22
N ALA A 20 -6.38 9.83 0.93
CA ALA A 20 -5.49 10.68 0.12
C ALA A 20 -4.14 10.92 0.80
N PHE A 21 -4.10 11.12 2.11
CA PHE A 21 -2.87 11.28 2.87
C PHE A 21 -2.09 9.97 2.96
N VAL A 22 -2.77 8.83 3.15
CA VAL A 22 -2.12 7.50 3.09
C VAL A 22 -1.46 7.27 1.74
N ALA A 23 -2.17 7.54 0.63
CA ALA A 23 -1.60 7.39 -0.70
C ALA A 23 -0.36 8.29 -0.92
N ARG A 24 -0.46 9.57 -0.55
CA ARG A 24 0.65 10.55 -0.65
C ARG A 24 1.83 10.18 0.24
N ALA A 25 1.59 9.71 1.46
CA ALA A 25 2.62 9.26 2.39
C ALA A 25 3.40 8.09 1.81
N ILE A 26 2.72 7.09 1.25
CA ILE A 26 3.41 5.96 0.62
C ILE A 26 4.19 6.42 -0.63
N THR A 27 3.63 7.31 -1.47
CA THR A 27 4.38 7.90 -2.59
C THR A 27 5.64 8.64 -2.13
N LEU A 28 5.59 9.33 -0.99
CA LEU A 28 6.76 9.97 -0.40
C LEU A 28 7.81 8.94 0.03
N VAL A 29 7.38 7.84 0.66
CA VAL A 29 8.25 6.73 1.09
C VAL A 29 8.90 6.00 -0.10
N GLU A 30 8.17 5.84 -1.20
CA GLU A 30 8.66 5.16 -2.42
C GLU A 30 9.57 6.04 -3.30
N SER A 31 9.63 7.34 -3.03
CA SER A 31 10.37 8.28 -3.87
C SER A 31 11.89 8.07 -3.82
N THR A 32 12.54 8.12 -4.99
CA THR A 32 14.00 8.01 -5.14
C THR A 32 14.76 9.33 -4.94
N ARG A 33 14.05 10.47 -4.83
CA ARG A 33 14.67 11.78 -4.57
C ARG A 33 15.28 11.85 -3.16
N ALA A 34 16.52 12.37 -3.06
CA ALA A 34 17.23 12.45 -1.79
C ALA A 34 16.50 13.26 -0.71
N GLU A 35 15.93 14.42 -1.08
CA GLU A 35 15.13 15.27 -0.19
C GLU A 35 13.91 14.52 0.37
N HIS A 36 13.22 13.75 -0.48
CA HIS A 36 12.05 12.96 -0.09
C HIS A 36 12.42 11.84 0.87
N ARG A 37 13.62 11.23 0.75
CA ARG A 37 14.07 10.19 1.68
C ARG A 37 14.20 10.71 3.12
N VAL A 38 14.72 11.93 3.29
CA VAL A 38 14.83 12.57 4.62
C VAL A 38 13.44 12.80 5.22
N LEU A 39 12.52 13.36 4.42
CA LEU A 39 11.14 13.60 4.81
C LEU A 39 10.38 12.29 5.12
N ALA A 40 10.60 11.24 4.34
CA ALA A 40 10.01 9.92 4.55
C ALA A 40 10.48 9.30 5.89
N GLN A 41 11.76 9.41 6.21
CA GLN A 41 12.32 8.94 7.49
C GLN A 41 11.71 9.68 8.69
N GLN A 42 11.52 11.00 8.57
CA GLN A 42 10.84 11.80 9.60
C GLN A 42 9.37 11.38 9.78
N LEU A 43 8.65 11.21 8.67
CA LEU A 43 7.27 10.75 8.67
C LEU A 43 7.12 9.37 9.31
N LEU A 44 7.95 8.40 8.91
CA LEU A 44 7.92 7.03 9.45
C LEU A 44 8.26 7.01 10.94
N SER A 45 9.30 7.76 11.37
CA SER A 45 9.67 7.87 12.79
C SER A 45 8.50 8.32 13.67
N ARG A 46 7.66 9.25 13.16
CA ARG A 46 6.48 9.74 13.89
C ARG A 46 5.28 8.80 13.85
N LEU A 47 5.15 7.98 12.80
CA LEU A 47 4.06 7.02 12.66
C LEU A 47 4.36 5.66 13.33
N LEU A 48 5.64 5.32 13.53
CA LEU A 48 6.08 4.06 14.13
C LEU A 48 5.39 3.72 15.46
N PRO A 49 5.21 4.66 16.42
CA PRO A 49 4.50 4.37 17.67
C PRO A 49 3.04 3.93 17.49
N HIS A 50 2.42 4.22 16.34
CA HIS A 50 1.04 3.87 16.02
C HIS A 50 0.94 2.59 15.16
N ALA A 51 2.06 1.97 14.82
CA ALA A 51 2.10 0.74 14.03
C ALA A 51 2.04 -0.52 14.92
N GLY A 52 1.84 -1.69 14.29
CA GLY A 52 1.95 -2.99 14.97
C GLY A 52 0.66 -3.61 15.47
N ALA A 53 -0.44 -2.85 15.58
CA ALA A 53 -1.74 -3.37 16.02
C ALA A 53 -2.51 -4.17 14.93
N ALA A 54 -2.04 -4.14 13.67
CA ALA A 54 -2.70 -4.82 12.56
C ALA A 54 -2.27 -6.30 12.43
N ARG A 55 -3.22 -7.16 12.05
CA ARG A 55 -2.93 -8.53 11.62
C ARG A 55 -2.36 -8.50 10.20
N ARG A 56 -1.21 -9.15 9.98
CA ARG A 56 -0.51 -9.21 8.68
C ARG A 56 -0.58 -10.65 8.16
N ILE A 57 -1.23 -10.85 7.01
CA ILE A 57 -1.46 -12.17 6.42
C ILE A 57 -0.81 -12.20 5.04
N GLY A 58 0.11 -13.14 4.82
CA GLY A 58 0.70 -13.39 3.50
C GLY A 58 -0.14 -14.42 2.73
N ILE A 59 -0.48 -14.11 1.48
CA ILE A 59 -1.22 -15.02 0.59
C ILE A 59 -0.37 -15.22 -0.66
N SER A 60 -0.07 -16.49 -0.97
CA SER A 60 0.72 -16.90 -2.13
C SER A 60 0.01 -18.04 -2.87
N GLY A 61 0.38 -18.25 -4.12
CA GLY A 61 -0.17 -19.30 -4.96
C GLY A 61 0.33 -19.19 -6.40
N VAL A 62 0.19 -20.28 -7.16
CA VAL A 62 0.59 -20.30 -8.57
C VAL A 62 -0.27 -19.35 -9.42
N PRO A 63 0.25 -18.82 -10.54
CA PRO A 63 -0.55 -18.01 -11.45
C PRO A 63 -1.84 -18.72 -11.87
N GLY A 64 -2.96 -18.01 -11.84
CA GLY A 64 -4.27 -18.56 -12.24
C GLY A 64 -5.04 -19.33 -11.15
N VAL A 65 -4.48 -19.57 -9.96
CA VAL A 65 -5.16 -20.31 -8.86
C VAL A 65 -6.38 -19.60 -8.25
N GLY A 66 -6.73 -18.40 -8.73
CA GLY A 66 -7.82 -17.60 -8.16
C GLY A 66 -7.46 -16.76 -6.93
N LYS A 67 -6.16 -16.54 -6.67
CA LYS A 67 -5.68 -15.73 -5.52
C LYS A 67 -6.39 -14.37 -5.41
N SER A 68 -6.50 -13.61 -6.50
CA SER A 68 -7.11 -12.27 -6.44
C SER A 68 -8.62 -12.34 -6.15
N THR A 69 -9.32 -13.35 -6.68
CA THR A 69 -10.73 -13.62 -6.34
C THR A 69 -10.90 -13.99 -4.87
N PHE A 70 -10.00 -14.81 -4.33
CA PHE A 70 -10.00 -15.14 -2.90
C PHE A 70 -9.77 -13.90 -2.03
N ILE A 71 -8.79 -13.05 -2.38
CA ILE A 71 -8.50 -11.81 -1.65
C ILE A 71 -9.70 -10.84 -1.69
N ASP A 72 -10.36 -10.69 -2.84
CA ASP A 72 -11.56 -9.86 -2.98
C ASP A 72 -12.70 -10.34 -2.05
N ALA A 73 -12.98 -11.65 -2.06
CA ALA A 73 -14.02 -12.25 -1.23
C ALA A 73 -13.70 -12.16 0.27
N LEU A 74 -12.47 -12.51 0.67
CA LEU A 74 -12.02 -12.43 2.06
C LEU A 74 -12.02 -10.98 2.55
N GLY A 75 -11.50 -10.06 1.76
CA GLY A 75 -11.46 -8.63 2.10
C GLY A 75 -12.87 -8.07 2.28
N THR A 76 -13.79 -8.38 1.36
CA THR A 76 -15.19 -7.93 1.42
C THR A 76 -15.91 -8.49 2.64
N MET A 77 -15.66 -9.75 3.00
CA MET A 77 -16.18 -10.33 4.23
C MET A 77 -15.67 -9.56 5.46
N LEU A 78 -14.36 -9.31 5.53
CA LEU A 78 -13.73 -8.61 6.66
C LEU A 78 -14.24 -7.17 6.79
N THR A 79 -14.39 -6.43 5.69
CA THR A 79 -14.97 -5.08 5.73
C THR A 79 -16.45 -5.11 6.15
N GLY A 80 -17.21 -6.11 5.71
CA GLY A 80 -18.58 -6.36 6.18
C GLY A 80 -18.69 -6.65 7.68
N LEU A 81 -17.62 -7.16 8.31
CA LEU A 81 -17.51 -7.36 9.76
C LEU A 81 -16.99 -6.11 10.51
N GLY A 82 -16.83 -4.98 9.83
CA GLY A 82 -16.36 -3.72 10.42
C GLY A 82 -14.85 -3.58 10.49
N HIS A 83 -14.07 -4.47 9.88
CA HIS A 83 -12.62 -4.31 9.80
C HIS A 83 -12.22 -3.34 8.69
N ARG A 84 -11.06 -2.69 8.86
CA ARG A 84 -10.38 -1.97 7.78
C ARG A 84 -9.34 -2.87 7.15
N VAL A 85 -9.38 -3.01 5.83
CA VAL A 85 -8.54 -3.94 5.08
C VAL A 85 -7.55 -3.18 4.20
N ALA A 86 -6.28 -3.60 4.18
CA ALA A 86 -5.31 -3.11 3.22
C ALA A 86 -4.76 -4.30 2.42
N VAL A 87 -4.73 -4.16 1.10
CA VAL A 87 -4.14 -5.15 0.19
C VAL A 87 -2.93 -4.53 -0.49
N LEU A 88 -1.76 -5.11 -0.23
CA LEU A 88 -0.50 -4.76 -0.89
C LEU A 88 -0.10 -5.93 -1.79
N ALA A 89 -0.25 -5.75 -3.10
CA ALA A 89 -0.01 -6.83 -4.05
C ALA A 89 1.45 -6.81 -4.53
N VAL A 90 2.25 -7.81 -4.13
CA VAL A 90 3.65 -7.95 -4.56
C VAL A 90 3.74 -8.96 -5.71
N ASP A 91 4.12 -8.50 -6.91
CA ASP A 91 4.30 -9.34 -8.08
C ASP A 91 5.73 -9.22 -8.65
N PRO A 92 6.57 -10.27 -8.55
CA PRO A 92 7.94 -10.24 -9.08
C PRO A 92 7.99 -10.13 -10.61
N SER A 93 6.95 -10.57 -11.34
CA SER A 93 6.91 -10.53 -12.81
C SER A 93 6.77 -9.12 -13.38
N SER A 94 6.23 -8.19 -12.59
CA SER A 94 6.04 -6.79 -12.94
C SER A 94 7.34 -6.02 -13.23
N SER A 95 8.49 -6.57 -12.81
CA SER A 95 9.83 -6.04 -13.13
C SER A 95 10.21 -6.17 -14.61
N ARG A 96 9.64 -7.14 -15.35
CA ARG A 96 9.92 -7.31 -16.79
C ARG A 96 9.01 -6.48 -17.70
N THR A 97 7.82 -6.10 -17.23
CA THR A 97 6.79 -5.41 -18.04
C THR A 97 6.51 -3.98 -17.59
N GLY A 98 7.19 -3.46 -16.55
CA GLY A 98 7.04 -2.08 -16.11
C GLY A 98 5.85 -1.82 -15.18
N GLY A 99 5.32 -2.86 -14.51
CA GLY A 99 4.27 -2.72 -13.49
C GLY A 99 2.91 -3.31 -13.90
N SER A 100 2.42 -4.30 -13.15
CA SER A 100 1.02 -4.78 -13.22
C SER A 100 0.09 -3.88 -12.38
N ILE A 101 0.16 -2.57 -12.60
CA ILE A 101 -0.58 -1.58 -11.78
C ILE A 101 -2.09 -1.79 -11.89
N LEU A 102 -2.56 -2.20 -13.07
CA LEU A 102 -4.00 -2.36 -13.35
C LEU A 102 -4.50 -3.79 -13.11
N GLY A 103 -3.67 -4.81 -13.36
CA GLY A 103 -4.11 -6.20 -13.46
C GLY A 103 -4.64 -6.81 -12.17
N ASP A 104 -4.11 -6.41 -11.00
CA ASP A 104 -4.61 -6.89 -9.72
C ASP A 104 -5.80 -6.08 -9.22
N LYS A 105 -5.84 -4.77 -9.48
CA LYS A 105 -6.95 -3.91 -9.07
C LYS A 105 -8.24 -4.19 -9.85
N THR A 106 -8.14 -4.52 -11.14
CA THR A 106 -9.31 -4.93 -11.95
C THR A 106 -9.84 -6.32 -11.58
N ARG A 107 -9.05 -7.15 -10.89
CA ARG A 107 -9.46 -8.49 -10.43
C ARG A 107 -10.12 -8.48 -9.05
N MET A 108 -10.11 -7.34 -8.35
CA MET A 108 -10.69 -7.16 -7.01
C MET A 108 -11.72 -6.03 -7.06
N GLU A 109 -12.78 -6.19 -7.87
CA GLU A 109 -13.73 -5.13 -8.21
C GLU A 109 -14.47 -4.59 -6.99
N ARG A 110 -14.89 -5.48 -6.06
CA ARG A 110 -15.65 -5.10 -4.87
C ARG A 110 -14.76 -4.36 -3.88
N LEU A 111 -13.61 -4.94 -3.58
CA LEU A 111 -12.68 -4.39 -2.60
C LEU A 111 -11.99 -3.10 -3.11
N ALA A 112 -11.88 -2.92 -4.43
CA ALA A 112 -11.29 -1.73 -5.03
C ALA A 112 -12.13 -0.45 -4.80
N VAL A 113 -13.45 -0.58 -4.64
CA VAL A 113 -14.38 0.55 -4.43
C VAL A 113 -14.86 0.67 -2.98
N ASP A 114 -14.56 -0.32 -2.14
CA ASP A 114 -14.94 -0.30 -0.72
C ASP A 114 -14.19 0.81 0.05
N PRO A 115 -14.90 1.74 0.72
CA PRO A 115 -14.27 2.83 1.48
C PRO A 115 -13.43 2.35 2.66
N ALA A 116 -13.75 1.18 3.23
CA ALA A 116 -13.01 0.53 4.32
C ALA A 116 -11.80 -0.28 3.83
N ALA A 117 -11.61 -0.41 2.52
CA ALA A 117 -10.50 -1.14 1.93
C ALA A 117 -9.52 -0.25 1.15
N PHE A 118 -8.23 -0.47 1.32
CA PHE A 118 -7.16 0.22 0.58
C PHE A 118 -6.34 -0.78 -0.25
N VAL A 119 -6.52 -0.76 -1.57
CA VAL A 119 -5.82 -1.65 -2.50
C VAL A 119 -4.73 -0.89 -3.23
N ARG A 120 -3.48 -1.32 -3.08
CA ARG A 120 -2.31 -0.76 -3.77
C ARG A 120 -1.51 -1.87 -4.49
N PRO A 121 -1.28 -1.77 -5.79
CA PRO A 121 -0.28 -2.61 -6.47
C PRO A 121 1.13 -2.22 -6.02
N SER A 122 2.02 -3.19 -5.83
CA SER A 122 3.39 -2.92 -5.40
C SER A 122 4.17 -2.18 -6.48
N PRO A 123 4.94 -1.13 -6.12
CA PRO A 123 5.96 -0.60 -6.99
C PRO A 123 7.11 -1.62 -7.15
N THR A 124 7.70 -1.67 -8.34
CA THR A 124 8.92 -2.40 -8.65
C THR A 124 10.14 -1.64 -8.14
N ALA A 125 10.43 -1.72 -6.83
CA ALA A 125 11.68 -1.18 -6.31
C ALA A 125 12.84 -2.19 -6.51
N GLY A 126 13.15 -2.54 -7.77
CA GLY A 126 14.45 -3.06 -8.26
C GLY A 126 15.17 -4.25 -7.57
N THR A 127 14.63 -4.81 -6.49
CA THR A 127 15.24 -5.91 -5.73
C THR A 127 14.23 -7.03 -5.55
N LEU A 128 14.71 -8.28 -5.69
CA LEU A 128 13.95 -9.50 -5.44
C LEU A 128 13.38 -9.44 -4.02
N GLY A 129 12.06 -9.22 -3.92
CA GLY A 129 11.38 -9.14 -2.62
C GLY A 129 10.19 -8.18 -2.59
N GLY A 130 10.13 -7.16 -3.45
CA GLY A 130 9.00 -6.21 -3.48
C GLY A 130 8.71 -5.48 -2.16
N VAL A 131 9.58 -5.66 -1.16
CA VAL A 131 9.66 -4.85 0.06
C VAL A 131 10.64 -3.75 -0.29
N ALA A 132 10.20 -2.49 -0.22
CA ALA A 132 11.05 -1.35 -0.53
C ALA A 132 12.40 -1.47 0.19
N LYS A 133 13.49 -1.29 -0.55
CA LYS A 133 14.86 -1.18 -0.02
C LYS A 133 14.99 0.14 0.75
N ALA A 134 14.38 0.22 1.92
CA ALA A 134 14.33 1.41 2.77
C ALA A 134 14.22 1.05 4.27
N THR A 135 14.93 0.00 4.68
CA THR A 135 15.39 -0.21 6.06
C THR A 135 16.89 -0.23 6.05
#